data_AF-A0A261C3P7-F1
#
_entry.id   AF-A0A261C3P7-F1
#
_cell.length_a   1.000
_cell.length_b   1.000
_cell.length_c   1.000
_cell.angle_alpha   90.00
_cell.angle_beta   90.00
_cell.angle_gamma   90.00
#
_symmetry.space_group_name_H-M   'P 1'
#
loop_
_entity.id
_entity.type
_entity.pdbx_description
1 polymer ?
#
loop_
_entity_poly.entity_id
_entity_poly.type
_entity_poly.pdbx_seq_one_letter_code
_entity_poly.pdbx_strand_id
1 'polypeptide(L)'
;MSKEEKTEDIEEIQTKMMSEYFRSKAREHKKLRKVMGQAEKSKKNVAEMNQPFQASTSPNSNPCDVLHSIETLLMDNQNDSELIGIMDLLIPVIIGMFTSSPHWLVRDKAIDCLRSINRKMGKSIIDKHLNTISKKQKVVLENLL
;
A
#
# COMPACT_ATOMS: atom_id res chain seq x y z
N MET A 1 -15.91 52.60 4.49
CA MET A 1 -15.91 51.38 3.64
C MET A 1 -14.46 50.96 3.41
N SER A 2 -13.88 50.08 4.25
CA SER A 2 -12.47 49.63 4.06
C SER A 2 -12.09 48.36 4.86
N LYS A 3 -13.02 47.43 5.11
CA LYS A 3 -12.70 46.19 5.87
C LYS A 3 -12.93 44.89 5.09
N GLU A 4 -13.74 44.90 4.02
CA GLU A 4 -14.00 43.70 3.21
C GLU A 4 -12.87 43.44 2.18
N GLU A 5 -12.32 44.51 1.59
CA GLU A 5 -11.33 44.45 0.49
C GLU A 5 -9.96 43.83 0.88
N LYS A 6 -9.58 43.85 2.18
CA LYS A 6 -8.30 43.26 2.64
C LYS A 6 -8.36 41.76 2.91
N THR A 7 -9.56 41.21 3.11
CA THR A 7 -9.75 39.79 3.45
C THR A 7 -9.76 38.92 2.21
N GLU A 8 -10.32 39.43 1.10
CA GLU A 8 -10.34 38.77 -0.21
C GLU A 8 -8.91 38.52 -0.74
N ASP A 9 -7.99 39.48 -0.52
CA ASP A 9 -6.58 39.36 -0.91
C ASP A 9 -5.87 38.20 -0.19
N ILE A 10 -6.15 37.97 1.10
CA ILE A 10 -5.47 36.93 1.88
C ILE A 10 -5.97 35.54 1.48
N GLU A 11 -7.27 35.38 1.27
CA GLU A 11 -7.86 34.12 0.83
C GLU A 11 -7.42 33.75 -0.59
N GLU A 12 -7.28 34.74 -1.48
CA GLU A 12 -6.78 34.52 -2.83
C GLU A 12 -5.30 34.12 -2.83
N ILE A 13 -4.48 34.72 -1.96
CA ILE A 13 -3.07 34.35 -1.77
C ILE A 13 -2.95 32.91 -1.24
N GLN A 14 -3.72 32.54 -0.21
CA GLN A 14 -3.70 31.19 0.35
C GLN A 14 -4.14 30.14 -0.68
N THR A 15 -5.18 30.45 -1.45
CA THR A 15 -5.69 29.58 -2.52
C THR A 15 -4.67 29.39 -3.63
N LYS A 16 -3.97 30.46 -4.04
CA LYS A 16 -2.87 30.37 -5.02
C LYS A 16 -1.74 29.48 -4.51
N MET A 17 -1.28 29.67 -3.27
CA MET A 17 -0.22 28.84 -2.67
C MET A 17 -0.59 27.36 -2.60
N MET A 18 -1.83 27.05 -2.18
CA MET A 18 -2.32 25.66 -2.16
C MET A 18 -2.38 25.07 -3.57
N SER A 19 -2.87 25.83 -4.55
CA SER A 19 -2.94 25.37 -5.95
C SER A 19 -1.56 25.07 -6.56
N GLU A 20 -0.54 25.88 -6.22
CA GLU A 20 0.83 25.65 -6.67
C GLU A 20 1.46 24.43 -5.99
N TYR A 21 1.18 24.23 -4.70
CA TYR A 21 1.61 23.03 -3.97
C TYR A 21 1.05 21.75 -4.61
N PHE A 22 -0.25 21.72 -4.92
CA PHE A 22 -0.88 20.57 -5.59
C PHE A 22 -0.33 20.34 -6.99
N ARG A 23 -0.10 21.41 -7.77
CA ARG A 23 0.51 21.33 -9.11
C ARG A 23 1.95 20.80 -9.03
N SER A 24 2.71 21.21 -8.03
CA SER A 24 4.08 20.72 -7.80
C SER A 24 4.09 19.23 -7.46
N LYS A 25 3.26 18.81 -6.50
CA LYS A 25 3.07 17.39 -6.12
C LYS A 25 2.67 16.51 -7.31
N ALA A 26 1.75 16.97 -8.15
CA ALA A 26 1.31 16.24 -9.34
C ALA A 26 2.45 16.09 -10.39
N ARG A 27 3.30 17.11 -10.55
CA ARG A 27 4.47 17.06 -11.43
C ARG A 27 5.54 16.10 -10.90
N GLU A 28 5.77 16.05 -9.59
CA GLU A 28 6.67 15.07 -8.96
C GLU A 28 6.15 13.64 -9.14
N HIS A 29 4.84 13.41 -8.93
CA HIS A 29 4.22 12.10 -9.13
C HIS A 29 4.37 11.61 -10.58
N LYS A 30 4.26 12.52 -11.56
CA LYS A 30 4.47 12.20 -12.99
C LYS A 30 5.93 11.84 -13.31
N LYS A 31 6.90 12.44 -12.62
CA LYS A 31 8.33 12.09 -12.76
C LYS A 31 8.63 10.71 -12.16
N LEU A 32 8.11 10.42 -10.96
CA LEU A 32 8.24 9.11 -10.30
C LEU A 32 7.65 7.98 -11.16
N ARG A 33 6.47 8.19 -11.75
CA ARG A 33 5.84 7.19 -12.64
C ARG A 33 6.67 6.89 -13.89
N LYS A 34 7.38 7.87 -14.45
CA LYS A 34 8.28 7.66 -15.60
C LYS A 34 9.53 6.86 -15.24
N VAL A 35 10.10 7.09 -14.06
CA VAL A 35 11.30 6.36 -13.59
C VAL A 35 10.96 4.89 -13.29
N MET A 36 9.79 4.63 -12.68
CA MET A 36 9.34 3.26 -12.42
C MET A 36 9.10 2.44 -13.70
N GLY A 37 8.51 3.04 -14.74
CA GLY A 37 8.30 2.36 -16.02
C GLY A 37 9.59 2.06 -16.81
N GLN A 38 10.70 2.74 -16.50
CA GLN A 38 12.03 2.42 -17.05
C GLN A 38 12.71 1.27 -16.31
N ALA A 39 12.51 1.15 -14.98
CA ALA A 39 13.05 0.06 -14.18
C ALA A 39 12.39 -1.30 -14.49
N GLU A 40 11.11 -1.32 -14.87
CA GLU A 40 10.40 -2.55 -15.28
C GLU A 40 10.92 -3.15 -16.59
N LYS A 41 11.42 -2.34 -17.52
CA LYS A 41 11.97 -2.86 -18.80
C LYS A 41 13.35 -3.49 -18.66
N SER A 42 14.11 -3.14 -17.62
CA SER A 42 15.46 -3.65 -17.40
C SER A 42 15.52 -4.99 -16.66
N LYS A 43 14.43 -5.43 -16.02
CA LYS A 43 14.38 -6.70 -15.25
C LYS A 43 13.86 -7.91 -16.03
N LYS A 44 13.38 -7.73 -17.27
CA LYS A 44 12.79 -8.84 -18.07
C LYS A 44 13.79 -9.83 -18.69
N ASN A 45 15.10 -9.63 -18.55
CA ASN A 45 16.10 -10.44 -19.26
C ASN A 45 16.94 -11.40 -18.39
N VAL A 46 16.67 -11.54 -17.09
CA VAL A 46 17.49 -12.43 -16.25
C VAL A 46 16.62 -13.12 -15.20
N ALA A 47 15.97 -14.23 -15.54
CA ALA A 47 15.65 -15.33 -14.63
C ALA A 47 14.81 -16.43 -15.32
N GLU A 48 15.33 -17.01 -16.39
CA GLU A 48 15.03 -18.41 -16.68
C GLU A 48 16.17 -19.25 -16.11
N MET A 49 15.88 -20.05 -15.08
CA MET A 49 16.43 -21.40 -14.81
C MET A 49 16.34 -21.73 -13.32
N ASN A 50 15.37 -22.59 -13.00
CA ASN A 50 15.47 -23.71 -12.06
C ASN A 50 16.27 -23.47 -10.77
N GLN A 51 15.63 -22.95 -9.72
CA GLN A 51 16.05 -23.22 -8.34
C GLN A 51 14.84 -23.45 -7.42
N PRO A 52 14.94 -24.39 -6.46
CA PRO A 52 13.93 -24.59 -5.42
C PRO A 52 13.81 -23.33 -4.56
N PHE A 53 12.59 -23.06 -4.10
CA PHE A 53 12.16 -21.88 -3.34
C PHE A 53 13.19 -21.43 -2.28
N GLN A 54 14.08 -20.50 -2.63
CA GLN A 54 14.79 -19.68 -1.66
C GLN A 54 13.97 -18.41 -1.46
N ALA A 55 13.46 -18.21 -0.25
CA ALA A 55 12.91 -16.94 0.18
C ALA A 55 14.01 -15.88 0.03
N SER A 56 13.94 -15.09 -1.04
CA SER A 56 14.84 -13.99 -1.33
C SER A 56 14.46 -12.76 -0.50
N THR A 57 14.29 -12.94 0.82
CA THR A 57 14.11 -11.80 1.72
C THR A 57 15.49 -11.25 2.08
N SER A 58 16.07 -10.50 1.15
CA SER A 58 17.17 -9.59 1.48
C SER A 58 16.70 -8.67 2.61
N PRO A 59 17.51 -8.45 3.67
CA PRO A 59 17.17 -7.54 4.76
C PRO A 59 16.99 -6.07 4.32
N ASN A 60 17.28 -5.76 3.05
CA ASN A 60 17.06 -4.46 2.41
C ASN A 60 15.87 -4.43 1.44
N SER A 61 14.98 -5.42 1.48
CA SER A 61 13.79 -5.44 0.62
C SER A 61 12.80 -4.35 1.02
N ASN A 62 12.34 -3.55 0.05
CA ASN A 62 11.34 -2.52 0.28
C ASN A 62 10.02 -3.19 0.70
N PRO A 63 9.43 -2.84 1.85
CA PRO A 63 8.17 -3.41 2.30
C PRO A 63 7.03 -3.28 1.28
N CYS A 64 7.03 -2.24 0.45
CA CYS A 64 6.04 -2.08 -0.62
C CYS A 64 6.18 -3.16 -1.70
N ASP A 65 7.40 -3.54 -2.06
CA ASP A 65 7.66 -4.57 -3.07
C ASP A 65 7.26 -5.95 -2.54
N VAL A 66 7.46 -6.20 -1.24
CA VAL A 66 7.01 -7.42 -0.56
C VAL A 66 5.48 -7.50 -0.58
N LEU A 67 4.77 -6.43 -0.21
CA LEU A 67 3.31 -6.37 -0.26
C LEU A 67 2.77 -6.58 -1.67
N HIS A 68 3.42 -5.99 -2.68
CA HIS A 68 3.03 -6.18 -4.08
C HIS A 68 3.29 -7.60 -4.59
N SER A 69 4.37 -8.25 -4.14
CA SER A 69 4.67 -9.65 -4.47
C SER A 69 3.63 -10.58 -3.86
N ILE A 70 3.25 -10.34 -2.60
CA ILE A 70 2.16 -11.07 -1.94
C ILE A 70 0.86 -10.90 -2.73
N GLU A 71 0.51 -9.67 -3.12
CA GLU A 71 -0.71 -9.40 -3.90
C GLU A 71 -0.71 -10.14 -5.24
N THR A 72 0.40 -10.12 -5.96
CA THR A 72 0.55 -10.84 -7.24
C THR A 72 0.38 -12.35 -7.05
N LEU A 73 1.07 -12.94 -6.08
CA LEU A 73 0.92 -14.35 -5.72
C LEU A 73 -0.50 -14.69 -5.29
N LEU A 74 -1.19 -13.75 -4.63
CA LEU A 74 -2.57 -13.91 -4.22
C LEU A 74 -3.47 -14.04 -5.44
N MET A 75 -3.23 -13.29 -6.51
CA MET A 75 -4.04 -13.32 -7.73
C MET A 75 -3.74 -14.55 -8.59
N ASP A 76 -2.47 -14.97 -8.67
CA ASP A 76 -2.02 -16.05 -9.54
C ASP A 76 -2.38 -17.46 -9.03
N ASN A 77 -2.52 -17.65 -7.71
CA ASN A 77 -2.80 -18.96 -7.13
C ASN A 77 -4.26 -19.43 -7.36
N GLN A 78 -4.44 -20.63 -7.91
CA GLN A 78 -5.75 -21.26 -8.14
C GLN A 78 -6.18 -22.24 -7.02
N ASN A 79 -5.25 -22.62 -6.14
CA ASN A 79 -5.51 -23.58 -5.05
C ASN A 79 -5.81 -22.86 -3.73
N ASP A 80 -7.08 -22.80 -3.37
CA ASP A 80 -7.53 -22.02 -2.20
C ASP A 80 -7.08 -22.61 -0.85
N SER A 81 -6.92 -23.93 -0.71
CA SER A 81 -6.63 -24.57 0.59
C SER A 81 -5.22 -24.30 1.11
N GLU A 82 -4.20 -24.43 0.25
CA GLU A 82 -2.80 -24.14 0.59
C GLU A 82 -2.60 -22.63 0.80
N LEU A 83 -3.29 -21.81 -0.01
CA LEU A 83 -3.24 -20.37 0.07
C LEU A 83 -3.81 -19.86 1.41
N ILE A 84 -4.87 -20.48 1.94
CA ILE A 84 -5.42 -20.14 3.27
C ILE A 84 -4.36 -20.32 4.36
N GLY A 85 -3.63 -21.43 4.35
CA GLY A 85 -2.59 -21.70 5.35
C GLY A 85 -1.44 -20.69 5.31
N ILE A 86 -1.03 -20.28 4.12
CA ILE A 86 -0.01 -19.23 3.94
C ILE A 86 -0.54 -17.86 4.40
N MET A 87 -1.81 -17.54 4.09
CA MET A 87 -2.42 -16.27 4.47
C MET A 87 -2.62 -16.13 5.98
N ASP A 88 -2.90 -17.22 6.69
CA ASP A 88 -2.97 -17.20 8.15
C ASP A 88 -1.64 -16.76 8.80
N LEU A 89 -0.50 -16.98 8.15
CA LEU A 89 0.80 -16.48 8.59
C LEU A 89 1.06 -15.03 8.15
N LEU A 90 0.61 -14.65 6.95
CA LEU A 90 0.91 -13.33 6.37
C LEU A 90 -0.02 -12.22 6.86
N ILE A 91 -1.30 -12.49 7.11
CA ILE A 91 -2.27 -11.47 7.52
C ILE A 91 -1.83 -10.70 8.78
N PRO A 92 -1.37 -11.36 9.87
CA PRO A 92 -0.86 -10.64 11.04
C PRO A 92 0.30 -9.70 10.71
N VAL A 93 1.20 -10.10 9.81
CA VAL A 93 2.34 -9.27 9.36
C VAL A 93 1.85 -8.06 8.58
N ILE A 94 0.88 -8.24 7.67
CA ILE A 94 0.29 -7.15 6.88
C ILE A 94 -0.47 -6.17 7.79
N ILE A 95 -1.23 -6.68 8.76
CA ILE A 95 -1.88 -5.86 9.79
C ILE A 95 -0.83 -5.07 10.58
N GLY A 96 0.27 -5.71 11.00
CA GLY A 96 1.39 -5.06 11.67
C GLY A 96 2.03 -3.95 10.83
N MET A 97 2.21 -4.18 9.52
CA MET A 97 2.69 -3.15 8.58
C MET A 97 1.72 -1.98 8.49
N PHE A 98 0.41 -2.23 8.47
CA PHE A 98 -0.61 -1.18 8.49
C PHE A 98 -0.58 -0.38 9.80
N THR A 99 -0.52 -1.03 10.96
CA THR A 99 -0.65 -0.36 12.25
C THR A 99 0.62 0.30 12.74
N SER A 100 1.79 -0.24 12.39
CA SER A 100 3.06 0.08 13.05
C SER A 100 4.08 0.72 12.11
N SER A 101 3.88 0.70 10.80
CA SER A 101 4.83 1.32 9.87
C SER A 101 4.82 2.85 10.02
N PRO A 102 5.98 3.51 10.13
CA PRO A 102 6.07 4.97 10.13
C PRO A 102 5.79 5.57 8.74
N HIS A 103 5.98 4.79 7.67
CA HIS A 103 5.85 5.26 6.29
C HIS A 103 4.41 5.11 5.77
N TRP A 104 3.76 6.23 5.42
CA TRP A 104 2.35 6.24 5.00
C TRP A 104 2.07 5.37 3.78
N LEU A 105 2.98 5.34 2.79
CA LEU A 105 2.82 4.50 1.59
C LEU A 105 2.79 3.00 1.92
N VAL A 106 3.56 2.55 2.91
CA VAL A 106 3.56 1.14 3.34
C VAL A 106 2.22 0.81 4.00
N ARG A 107 1.66 1.73 4.79
CA ARG A 107 0.33 1.55 5.39
C ARG A 107 -0.77 1.47 4.32
N ASP A 108 -0.69 2.32 3.31
CA ASP A 108 -1.65 2.34 2.19
C ASP A 108 -1.58 1.03 1.39
N LYS A 109 -0.36 0.57 1.06
CA LYS A 109 -0.15 -0.72 0.38
C LYS A 109 -0.58 -1.92 1.22
N ALA A 110 -0.43 -1.86 2.53
CA ALA A 110 -0.91 -2.90 3.42
C ALA A 110 -2.45 -2.98 3.40
N ILE A 111 -3.15 -1.83 3.37
CA ILE A 111 -4.62 -1.80 3.20
C ILE A 111 -5.02 -2.38 1.85
N ASP A 112 -4.37 -1.97 0.75
CA ASP A 112 -4.64 -2.51 -0.59
C ASP A 112 -4.51 -4.04 -0.60
N CYS A 113 -3.45 -4.56 0.00
CA CYS A 113 -3.21 -6.00 0.13
C CYS A 113 -4.32 -6.70 0.92
N LEU A 114 -4.75 -6.14 2.06
CA LEU A 114 -5.85 -6.69 2.86
C LEU A 114 -7.19 -6.63 2.12
N ARG A 115 -7.46 -5.60 1.32
CA ARG A 115 -8.65 -5.54 0.44
C ARG A 115 -8.61 -6.61 -0.64
N SER A 116 -7.44 -6.87 -1.22
CA SER A 116 -7.24 -7.95 -2.18
C SER A 116 -7.48 -9.32 -1.55
N ILE A 117 -7.03 -9.54 -0.30
CA ILE A 117 -7.36 -10.73 0.49
C ILE A 117 -8.87 -10.84 0.74
N ASN A 118 -9.51 -9.75 1.21
CA ASN A 118 -10.94 -9.72 1.48
C ASN A 118 -11.76 -10.08 0.23
N ARG A 119 -11.39 -9.52 -0.93
CA ARG A 119 -12.07 -9.81 -2.21
C ARG A 119 -11.93 -11.25 -2.66
N LYS A 120 -10.77 -11.87 -2.46
CA LYS A 120 -10.51 -13.25 -2.93
C LYS A 120 -11.00 -14.32 -1.96
N MET A 121 -10.80 -14.13 -0.65
CA MET A 121 -11.01 -15.16 0.37
C MET A 121 -12.14 -14.85 1.35
N GLY A 122 -12.68 -13.64 1.30
CA GLY A 122 -13.70 -13.15 2.21
C GLY A 122 -13.13 -12.59 3.52
N LYS A 123 -13.94 -11.75 4.17
CA LYS A 123 -13.57 -11.02 5.38
C LYS A 123 -13.23 -11.91 6.57
N SER A 124 -13.85 -13.10 6.63
CA SER A 124 -13.70 -14.03 7.75
C SER A 124 -12.26 -14.47 7.99
N ILE A 125 -11.41 -14.51 6.96
CA ILE A 125 -10.00 -14.88 7.15
C ILE A 125 -9.23 -13.77 7.87
N ILE A 126 -9.55 -12.51 7.59
CA ILE A 126 -8.93 -11.34 8.23
C ILE A 126 -9.45 -11.18 9.66
N ASP A 127 -10.76 -11.36 9.86
CA ASP A 127 -11.43 -11.17 11.15
C ASP A 127 -10.84 -12.04 12.26
N LYS A 128 -10.37 -13.26 11.93
CA LYS A 128 -9.66 -14.17 12.86
C LYS A 128 -8.43 -13.51 13.51
N HIS A 129 -7.77 -12.62 12.78
CA HIS A 129 -6.50 -12.00 13.17
C HIS A 129 -6.68 -10.62 13.79
N LEU A 130 -7.88 -10.03 13.78
CA LEU A 130 -8.15 -8.70 14.33
C LEU A 130 -8.04 -8.62 15.86
N ASN A 131 -8.03 -9.75 16.56
CA ASN A 131 -7.84 -9.77 18.02
C ASN A 131 -6.41 -9.40 18.44
N THR A 132 -5.47 -9.33 17.49
CA THR A 132 -4.07 -8.97 17.73
C THR A 132 -3.83 -7.45 17.84
N ILE A 133 -4.83 -6.63 17.53
CA ILE A 133 -4.73 -5.17 17.50
C ILE A 133 -5.70 -4.49 18.47
N SER A 134 -5.43 -3.22 18.79
CA SER A 134 -6.30 -2.45 19.70
C SER A 134 -7.71 -2.25 19.12
N LYS A 135 -8.71 -2.09 20.01
CA LYS A 135 -10.11 -1.81 19.60
C LYS A 135 -10.22 -0.63 18.62
N LYS A 136 -9.42 0.43 18.82
CA LYS A 136 -9.42 1.61 17.94
C LYS A 136 -8.89 1.26 16.55
N GLN A 137 -7.79 0.51 16.46
CA GLN A 137 -7.22 0.08 15.18
C GLN A 137 -8.15 -0.90 14.46
N LYS A 138 -8.82 -1.78 15.21
CA LYS A 138 -9.83 -2.69 14.67
C LYS A 138 -10.97 -1.94 13.99
N VAL A 139 -11.56 -0.94 14.65
CA VAL A 139 -12.62 -0.11 14.04
C VAL A 139 -12.13 0.61 12.78
N VAL A 140 -10.92 1.15 12.80
CA VAL A 140 -10.34 1.80 11.61
C VAL A 140 -10.18 0.80 10.47
N LEU A 141 -9.65 -0.38 10.76
CA LEU A 141 -9.43 -1.42 9.75
C LEU A 141 -10.76 -1.95 9.20
N GLU A 142 -11.76 -2.19 10.05
CA GLU A 142 -13.10 -2.62 9.64
C GLU A 142 -13.81 -1.62 8.72
N ASN A 143 -13.56 -0.32 8.89
CA ASN A 143 -14.11 0.73 8.02
C ASN A 143 -13.38 0.85 6.67
N LEU A 144 -12.15 0.33 6.57
CA LEU A 144 -11.30 0.46 5.39
C LEU A 144 -11.32 -0.78 4.49
N LEU A 145 -11.79 -1.93 5.00
CA LEU A 145 -11.85 -3.23 4.31
C LEU A 145 -13.23 -3.52 3.72
#